data_AF-A0A2D4HLQ9-F1
#
_entry.id   AF-A0A2D4HLQ9-F1
#
_cell.length_a   1.000
_cell.length_b   1.000
_cell.length_c   1.000
_cell.angle_alpha   90.00
_cell.angle_beta   90.00
_cell.angle_gamma   90.00
#
_symmetry.space_group_name_H-M   'P 1'
#
loop_
_entity.id
_entity.type
_entity.pdbx_description
1 polymer ?
#
loop_
_entity_poly.entity_id
_entity_poly.type
_entity_poly.pdbx_seq_one_letter_code
_entity_poly.pdbx_strand_id
1 'polypeptide(L)'
;SIFETMQDIASSDIPSGTVLGLTVGDPRVNLPKKKSKAMPNPAKYQEDKVKQLILEGVSEECAQSFLWDSNIRNSVTDHKMSEQDLNHLRSKLLVPGSHLDLGLRESKIPILLVQQPGKLLG
;
A
#
# COMPACT_ATOMS: atom_id res chain seq x y z
N SER A 1 -3.86 -4.48 10.57
CA SER A 1 -4.57 -4.65 9.27
C SER A 1 -4.20 -5.98 8.65
N ILE A 2 -5.06 -6.59 7.82
CA ILE A 2 -4.71 -7.80 7.06
C ILE A 2 -3.46 -7.59 6.19
N PHE A 3 -3.29 -6.38 5.65
CA PHE A 3 -2.10 -5.99 4.89
C PHE A 3 -0.82 -6.07 5.73
N GLU A 4 -0.86 -5.71 7.01
CA GLU A 4 0.32 -5.81 7.88
C GLU A 4 0.70 -7.27 8.15
N THR A 5 -0.30 -8.16 8.30
CA THR A 5 -0.05 -9.60 8.43
C THR A 5 0.59 -10.18 7.16
N MET A 6 0.21 -9.66 5.98
CA MET A 6 0.78 -10.07 4.69
C MET A 6 2.23 -9.59 4.47
N GLN A 7 2.72 -8.60 5.21
CA GLN A 7 4.09 -8.08 5.03
C GLN A 7 5.18 -9.06 5.50
N ASP A 8 4.83 -9.97 6.40
CA ASP A 8 5.77 -10.91 7.01
C ASP A 8 5.80 -12.30 6.33
N ILE A 9 5.01 -12.50 5.26
CA ILE A 9 4.92 -13.78 4.53
C ILE A 9 5.29 -13.64 3.06
N ALA A 10 5.65 -14.75 2.42
CA ALA A 10 5.95 -14.74 0.99
C ALA A 10 4.66 -14.64 0.16
N SER A 11 4.74 -14.04 -1.03
CA SER A 11 3.59 -13.97 -1.95
C SER A 11 3.08 -15.34 -2.42
N SER A 12 3.93 -16.37 -2.35
CA SER A 12 3.57 -17.77 -2.60
C SER A 12 2.69 -18.38 -1.53
N ASP A 13 2.74 -17.85 -0.31
CA ASP A 13 1.97 -18.36 0.84
C ASP A 13 0.55 -17.77 0.86
N ILE A 14 0.33 -16.69 0.10
CA ILE A 14 -1.00 -16.07 -0.05
C ILE A 14 -1.80 -16.88 -1.08
N PRO A 15 -3.05 -17.28 -0.76
CA PRO A 15 -3.90 -18.02 -1.69
C PRO A 15 -4.06 -17.35 -3.05
N SER A 16 -4.08 -18.18 -4.10
CA SER A 16 -4.12 -17.69 -5.47
C SER A 16 -5.41 -16.95 -5.80
N GLY A 17 -5.29 -15.80 -6.48
CA GLY A 17 -6.46 -14.97 -6.81
C GLY A 17 -6.97 -14.10 -5.66
N THR A 18 -6.24 -14.03 -4.54
CA THR A 18 -6.55 -13.08 -3.45
C THR A 18 -6.60 -11.65 -3.97
N VAL A 19 -7.68 -10.93 -3.66
CA VAL A 19 -7.89 -9.52 -4.00
C VAL A 19 -7.98 -8.69 -2.73
N LEU A 20 -7.22 -7.60 -2.67
CA LEU A 20 -7.21 -6.68 -1.53
C LEU A 20 -7.36 -5.23 -2.02
N GLY A 21 -8.43 -4.58 -1.62
CA GLY A 21 -8.67 -3.15 -1.79
C GLY A 21 -8.03 -2.35 -0.66
N LEU A 22 -7.25 -1.34 -1.01
CA LEU A 22 -6.57 -0.48 -0.04
C LEU A 22 -6.76 0.99 -0.42
N THR A 23 -6.71 1.86 0.58
CA THR A 23 -6.53 3.31 0.38
C THR A 23 -5.18 3.68 0.95
N VAL A 24 -4.29 4.19 0.12
CA VAL A 24 -2.91 4.53 0.49
C VAL A 24 -2.68 6.04 0.36
N GLY A 25 -1.73 6.57 1.14
CA GLY A 25 -1.21 7.91 0.92
C GLY A 25 -0.41 7.98 -0.38
N ASP A 26 -0.18 9.20 -0.88
CA ASP A 26 0.63 9.40 -2.09
C ASP A 26 2.06 8.87 -1.87
N PRO A 27 2.49 7.83 -2.63
CA PRO A 27 3.80 7.23 -2.42
C PRO A 27 4.93 8.22 -2.66
N ARG A 28 4.73 9.28 -3.45
CA ARG A 28 5.75 10.30 -3.67
C ARG A 28 6.14 11.01 -2.37
N VAL A 29 5.23 11.12 -1.41
CA VAL A 29 5.46 11.81 -0.14
C VAL A 29 6.24 10.92 0.83
N ASN A 30 5.88 9.64 0.90
CA ASN A 30 6.34 8.73 1.95
C ASN A 30 7.35 7.66 1.49
N LEU A 31 7.61 7.51 0.17
CA LEU A 31 8.50 6.47 -0.32
C LEU A 31 9.96 6.75 0.07
N PRO A 32 10.67 5.79 0.69
CA PRO A 32 12.07 5.94 1.03
C PRO A 32 12.94 6.25 -0.19
N LYS A 33 13.89 7.19 -0.05
CA LYS A 33 14.86 7.53 -1.11
C LYS A 33 15.80 6.37 -1.47
N LYS A 34 16.04 5.47 -0.52
CA LYS A 34 16.88 4.29 -0.70
C LYS A 34 15.99 3.05 -0.65
N LYS A 35 16.16 2.17 -1.63
CA LYS A 35 15.56 0.83 -1.59
C LYS A 35 16.14 0.10 -0.38
N SER A 36 15.27 -0.37 0.50
CA SER A 36 15.61 -1.29 1.58
C SER A 36 14.97 -2.64 1.29
N LYS A 37 15.57 -3.72 1.82
CA LYS A 37 14.91 -5.01 1.85
C LYS A 37 13.79 -4.92 2.89
N ALA A 38 12.59 -5.39 2.55
CA ALA A 38 11.54 -5.59 3.54
C ALA A 38 12.04 -6.64 4.54
N MET A 39 12.12 -6.25 5.81
CA MET A 39 12.49 -7.14 6.89
C MET A 39 11.24 -7.41 7.72
N PRO A 40 10.95 -8.68 8.04
CA PRO A 40 9.84 -8.99 8.95
C PRO A 40 10.04 -8.24 10.26
N ASN A 41 8.95 -7.78 10.87
CA ASN A 41 9.03 -7.16 12.18
C ASN A 41 8.66 -8.19 13.26
N PRO A 42 9.63 -8.74 14.02
CA PRO A 42 9.35 -9.80 14.99
C PRO A 42 8.34 -9.38 16.05
N ALA A 43 8.29 -8.09 16.40
CA ALA A 43 7.34 -7.56 17.38
C ALA A 43 5.89 -7.50 16.87
N LYS A 44 5.69 -7.53 15.54
CA LYS A 44 4.36 -7.51 14.91
C LYS A 44 3.92 -8.89 14.42
N TYR A 45 4.83 -9.87 14.36
CA TYR A 45 4.55 -11.22 13.92
C TYR A 45 3.54 -11.90 14.85
N GLN A 46 2.41 -12.33 14.28
CA GLN A 46 1.34 -13.03 14.99
C GLN A 46 1.07 -14.34 14.28
N GLU A 47 1.71 -15.40 14.76
CA GLU A 47 1.71 -16.72 14.12
C GLU A 47 0.29 -17.24 13.84
N ASP A 48 -0.62 -17.08 14.81
CA ASP A 48 -2.00 -17.55 14.66
C ASP A 48 -2.75 -16.83 13.52
N LYS A 49 -2.53 -15.51 13.36
CA LYS A 49 -3.14 -14.74 12.26
C LYS A 49 -2.56 -15.09 10.91
N VAL A 50 -1.26 -15.37 10.86
CA VAL A 50 -0.59 -15.83 9.65
C VAL A 50 -1.13 -17.20 9.23
N LYS A 51 -1.24 -18.15 10.16
CA LYS A 51 -1.83 -19.47 9.90
C LYS A 51 -3.27 -19.36 9.41
N GLN A 52 -4.08 -18.51 10.07
CA GLN A 52 -5.45 -18.29 9.67
C GLN A 52 -5.55 -17.73 8.24
N LEU A 53 -4.75 -16.71 7.90
CA LEU A 53 -4.71 -16.14 6.56
C LEU A 53 -4.33 -17.18 5.48
N ILE A 54 -3.36 -18.05 5.76
CA ILE A 54 -2.93 -19.07 4.79
C ILE A 54 -4.02 -20.13 4.58
N LEU A 55 -4.72 -20.52 5.65
CA LEU A 55 -5.75 -21.58 5.61
C LEU A 55 -7.10 -21.10 5.10
N GLU A 56 -7.56 -19.95 5.59
CA GLU A 56 -8.90 -19.41 5.33
C GLU A 56 -8.91 -18.35 4.22
N GLY A 57 -7.74 -17.80 3.89
CA GLY A 57 -7.59 -16.73 2.92
C GLY A 57 -7.93 -15.34 3.47
N VAL A 58 -8.18 -14.42 2.54
CA VAL A 58 -8.60 -13.05 2.85
C VAL A 58 -10.10 -12.97 2.68
N SER A 59 -10.78 -12.35 3.66
CA SER A 59 -12.24 -12.19 3.61
C SER A 59 -12.70 -11.30 2.45
N GLU A 60 -13.89 -11.56 1.92
CA GLU A 60 -14.42 -10.88 0.73
C GLU A 60 -14.59 -9.36 0.94
N GLU A 61 -14.92 -8.91 2.15
CA GLU A 61 -15.00 -7.48 2.47
C GLU A 61 -13.68 -6.75 2.25
N CYS A 62 -12.54 -7.44 2.32
CA CYS A 62 -11.23 -6.84 2.05
C CYS A 62 -11.02 -6.57 0.56
N ALA A 63 -11.81 -7.16 -0.34
CA ALA A 63 -11.76 -6.86 -1.78
C ALA A 63 -12.53 -5.57 -2.15
N GLN A 64 -13.28 -4.98 -1.21
CA GLN A 64 -13.98 -3.71 -1.41
C GLN A 64 -12.99 -2.59 -1.71
N SER A 65 -13.24 -1.84 -2.79
CA SER A 65 -12.34 -0.79 -3.21
C SER A 65 -13.11 0.41 -3.77
N PHE A 66 -12.72 1.59 -3.29
CA PHE A 66 -13.16 2.87 -3.84
C PHE A 66 -12.66 3.12 -5.27
N LEU A 67 -11.75 2.28 -5.76
CA LEU A 67 -11.28 2.34 -7.15
C LEU A 67 -12.45 2.24 -8.13
N TRP A 68 -13.55 1.55 -7.79
CA TRP A 68 -14.69 1.38 -8.68
C TRP A 68 -15.58 2.62 -8.79
N ASP A 69 -15.51 3.56 -7.85
CA ASP A 69 -16.25 4.83 -7.89
C ASP A 69 -15.54 5.85 -8.80
N SER A 70 -16.22 6.25 -9.89
CA SER A 70 -15.72 7.24 -10.84
C SER A 70 -15.49 8.62 -10.22
N ASN A 71 -16.34 9.05 -9.29
CA ASN A 71 -16.19 10.36 -8.66
C ASN A 71 -14.92 10.40 -7.82
N ILE A 72 -14.62 9.30 -7.12
CA ILE A 72 -13.39 9.16 -6.34
C ILE A 72 -12.18 9.15 -7.28
N ARG A 73 -12.20 8.34 -8.35
CA ARG A 73 -11.10 8.30 -9.33
C ARG A 73 -10.82 9.68 -9.91
N ASN A 74 -11.86 10.37 -10.40
CA ASN A 74 -11.73 11.70 -11.00
C ASN A 74 -11.19 12.70 -9.96
N SER A 75 -11.74 12.70 -8.75
CA SER A 75 -11.27 13.60 -7.68
C SER A 75 -9.80 13.39 -7.36
N VAL A 76 -9.33 12.13 -7.26
CA VAL A 76 -7.92 11.81 -7.02
C VAL A 76 -7.04 12.26 -8.19
N THR A 77 -7.50 12.12 -9.44
CA THR A 77 -6.78 12.57 -10.63
C THR A 77 -6.69 14.10 -10.70
N ASP A 78 -7.80 14.80 -10.47
CA ASP A 78 -7.92 16.25 -10.66
C ASP A 78 -7.25 17.05 -9.54
N HIS A 79 -7.27 16.53 -8.30
CA HIS A 79 -6.70 17.22 -7.13
C HIS A 79 -5.31 16.71 -6.75
N LYS A 80 -4.66 15.94 -7.62
CA LYS A 80 -3.29 15.46 -7.42
C LYS A 80 -2.32 16.64 -7.40
N MET A 81 -1.51 16.75 -6.34
CA MET A 81 -0.44 17.75 -6.27
C MET A 81 0.63 17.52 -7.35
N SER A 82 1.05 18.59 -8.01
CA SER A 82 2.09 18.54 -9.03
C SER A 82 3.45 18.16 -8.44
N GLU A 83 4.35 17.58 -9.25
CA GLU A 83 5.74 17.33 -8.82
C GLU A 83 6.46 18.61 -8.43
N GLN A 84 6.20 19.71 -9.15
CA GLN A 84 6.81 21.00 -8.89
C GLN A 84 6.41 21.54 -7.51
N ASP A 85 5.12 21.46 -7.17
CA ASP A 85 4.62 21.91 -5.86
C ASP A 85 5.15 21.03 -4.73
N LEU A 86 5.17 19.70 -4.92
CA LEU A 86 5.78 18.78 -3.95
C LEU A 86 7.25 19.11 -3.71
N ASN A 87 8.03 19.34 -4.78
CA ASN A 87 9.43 19.70 -4.65
C ASN A 87 9.63 21.08 -4.01
N HIS A 88 8.77 22.05 -4.31
CA HIS A 88 8.78 23.36 -3.66
C HIS A 88 8.48 23.27 -2.16
N LEU A 89 7.55 22.40 -1.75
CA LEU A 89 7.30 22.14 -0.33
C LEU A 89 8.50 21.45 0.34
N ARG A 90 9.10 20.46 -0.32
CA ARG A 90 10.32 19.79 0.18
C ARG A 90 11.49 20.76 0.35
N SER A 91 11.67 21.73 -0.55
CA SER A 91 12.77 22.71 -0.45
C SER A 91 12.60 23.68 0.72
N LYS A 92 11.40 23.80 1.29
CA LYS A 92 11.13 24.61 2.48
C LYS A 92 11.41 23.87 3.79
N LEU A 93 11.67 22.56 3.74
CA LEU A 93 12.02 21.80 4.94
C LEU A 93 13.42 22.20 5.42
N LEU A 94 13.55 22.44 6.72
CA LEU A 94 14.82 22.83 7.35
C LEU A 94 15.92 21.78 7.18
N VAL A 95 15.53 20.50 7.15
CA VAL A 95 16.45 19.37 7.04
C VAL A 95 16.24 18.70 5.69
N PRO A 96 17.23 18.74 4.77
CA PRO A 96 17.14 18.05 3.50
C PRO A 96 16.86 16.55 3.67
N GLY A 97 15.79 16.07 3.02
CA GLY A 97 15.40 14.66 3.08
C GLY A 97 14.62 14.24 4.33
N SER A 98 14.22 15.20 5.17
CA SER A 98 13.18 14.96 6.17
C SER A 98 11.83 14.65 5.51
N HIS A 99 10.94 14.05 6.31
CA HIS A 99 9.58 13.71 5.90
C HIS A 99 8.76 14.98 5.62
N LEU A 100 7.99 14.96 4.53
CA LEU A 100 7.07 16.04 4.19
C LEU A 100 5.69 15.70 4.75
N ASP A 101 5.26 16.42 5.79
CA ASP A 101 3.91 16.27 6.34
C ASP A 101 2.93 17.22 5.62
N LEU A 102 1.97 16.63 4.89
CA LEU A 102 0.91 17.36 4.19
C LEU A 102 -0.40 17.41 5.00
N GLY A 103 -0.49 16.69 6.13
CA GLY A 103 -1.70 16.56 6.93
C GLY A 103 -2.92 16.20 6.07
N LEU A 104 -3.99 16.99 6.21
CA LEU A 104 -5.25 16.79 5.47
C LEU A 104 -5.13 16.97 3.95
N ARG A 105 -4.03 17.53 3.46
CA ARG A 105 -3.79 17.74 2.01
C ARG A 105 -3.16 16.52 1.35
N GLU A 106 -2.78 15.50 2.12
CA GLU A 106 -2.26 14.26 1.55
C GLU A 106 -3.33 13.54 0.73
N SER A 107 -3.02 13.22 -0.52
CA SER A 107 -3.93 12.50 -1.39
C SER A 107 -4.16 11.08 -0.87
N LYS A 108 -5.43 10.67 -0.80
CA LYS A 108 -5.86 9.32 -0.46
C LYS A 108 -6.20 8.56 -1.74
N ILE A 109 -5.33 7.65 -2.13
CA ILE A 109 -5.38 6.98 -3.44
C ILE A 109 -5.88 5.55 -3.24
N PRO A 110 -7.04 5.18 -3.82
CA PRO A 110 -7.47 3.79 -3.81
C PRO A 110 -6.61 2.96 -4.76
N ILE A 111 -6.18 1.79 -4.29
CA ILE A 111 -5.42 0.80 -5.07
C ILE A 111 -6.03 -0.59 -4.88
N LEU A 112 -5.67 -1.49 -5.79
CA LEU A 112 -6.03 -2.90 -5.71
C LEU A 112 -4.76 -3.74 -5.80
N LEU A 113 -4.62 -4.70 -4.89
CA LEU A 113 -3.61 -5.74 -4.97
C LEU A 113 -4.29 -7.04 -5.40
N VAL A 114 -3.71 -7.72 -6.38
CA VAL A 114 -4.22 -9.00 -6.89
C VAL A 114 -3.05 -9.99 -6.86
N GLN A 115 -3.20 -11.07 -6.09
CA GLN A 115 -2.25 -12.17 -6.09
C GLN A 115 -2.48 -12.97 -7.38
N GLN A 116 -1.40 -13.16 -8.15
CA GLN A 116 -1.40 -14.06 -9.30
C GLN A 116 -0.51 -15.27 -9.00
N PRO A 117 -0.97 -16.50 -9.29
CA PRO A 117 -0.13 -17.68 -9.18
C PRO A 117 1.05 -17.57 -10.16
N GLY A 118 2.22 -18.06 -9.74
CA GLY A 118 3.36 -18.20 -10.64
C GLY A 118 3.03 -19.19 -11.76
N LYS A 119 3.42 -18.89 -13.00
CA LYS A 119 3.42 -19.87 -14.09
C LYS A 119 4.52 -20.92 -13.79
N LEU A 120 4.13 -22.18 -13.69
CA LEU A 120 5.07 -23.27 -13.98
C LEU A 120 5.38 -23.16 -15.48
N LEU A 121 6.60 -22.72 -15.82
CA LEU A 121 7.10 -22.85 -17.18
C LEU A 121 7.22 -24.36 -17.45
N GLY A 122 6.27 -24.90 -18.22
CA GLY A 122 6.35 -26.20 -18.86
C GLY A 122 6.86 -26.07 -20.29
#